data_AF-A0A1R4K2Y3-F1
#
_entry.id   AF-A0A1R4K2Y3-F1
#
_cell.length_a   1.000
_cell.length_b   1.000
_cell.length_c   1.000
_cell.angle_alpha   90.00
_cell.angle_beta   90.00
_cell.angle_gamma   90.00
#
_symmetry.space_group_name_H-M   'P 1'
#
loop_
_entity.id
_entity.type
_entity.pdbx_description
1 polymer ?
#
loop_
_entity_poly.entity_id
_entity_poly.type
_entity_poly.pdbx_seq_one_letter_code
_entity_poly.pdbx_strand_id
1 'polypeptide(L)'
;MAERTNPKTFVNNLVIDTKSLVQDNIALAKAELAPSAKAAGVGGGMFGAAGYLAANAASLLFLAGGLGLAKLFAGLLDWSAIPAIALGFVAMAIILLLLAGILALVGKGKMEQVQPPKETIKEAKLTVASVKQSLNRGLNEVDAEVRDRKGLAVAKRAAKDLDETSTYQASSSKGATRV
;
A
#
# COMPACT_ATOMS: atom_id res chain seq x y z
N MET A 1 42.03 10.07 -24.52
CA MET A 1 42.22 9.68 -23.10
C MET A 1 40.89 9.17 -22.60
N ALA A 2 40.74 7.85 -22.39
CA ALA A 2 39.51 7.30 -21.84
C ALA A 2 39.41 7.70 -20.37
N GLU A 3 38.38 8.47 -20.02
CA GLU A 3 38.05 8.75 -18.62
C GLU A 3 37.81 7.41 -17.93
N ARG A 4 38.72 7.04 -17.00
CA ARG A 4 38.54 5.82 -16.21
C ARG A 4 37.36 6.08 -15.27
N THR A 5 36.15 5.83 -15.75
CA THR A 5 34.92 5.91 -14.97
C THR A 5 35.13 5.11 -13.70
N ASN A 6 35.17 5.82 -12.57
CA ASN A 6 35.27 5.21 -11.26
C ASN A 6 34.08 4.25 -11.11
N PRO A 7 34.26 2.98 -10.75
CA PRO A 7 33.17 2.02 -10.64
C PRO A 7 32.01 2.54 -9.78
N LYS A 8 32.32 3.39 -8.79
CA LYS A 8 31.33 4.05 -7.93
C LYS A 8 30.42 5.03 -8.66
N THR A 9 30.92 5.77 -9.65
CA THR A 9 30.10 6.73 -10.40
C THR A 9 29.20 6.03 -11.41
N PHE A 10 29.66 4.95 -12.03
CA PHE A 10 28.85 4.13 -12.93
C PHE A 10 27.66 3.46 -12.21
N VAL A 11 27.92 2.83 -11.06
CA VAL A 11 26.87 2.23 -10.23
C VAL A 11 25.90 3.29 -9.71
N ASN A 12 26.39 4.45 -9.26
CA ASN A 12 25.50 5.54 -8.84
C ASN A 12 24.60 6.03 -9.97
N ASN A 13 25.13 6.18 -11.18
CA ASN A 13 24.33 6.64 -12.32
C ASN A 13 23.25 5.61 -12.69
N LEU A 14 23.57 4.31 -12.69
CA LEU A 14 22.58 3.24 -12.88
C LEU A 14 21.48 3.23 -11.81
N VAL A 15 21.85 3.48 -10.54
CA VAL A 15 20.89 3.60 -9.44
C VAL A 15 19.97 4.80 -9.64
N ILE A 16 20.50 5.93 -10.11
CA ILE A 16 19.73 7.15 -10.41
C ILE A 16 18.77 6.91 -11.58
N ASP A 17 19.22 6.28 -12.66
CA ASP A 17 18.39 6.01 -13.84
C ASP A 17 17.26 5.02 -13.52
N THR A 18 17.57 3.96 -12.76
CA THR A 18 16.56 3.00 -12.30
C THR A 18 15.51 3.67 -11.41
N LYS A 19 15.94 4.60 -10.55
CA LYS A 19 15.04 5.37 -9.69
C LYS A 19 14.11 6.27 -10.52
N SER A 20 14.61 6.88 -11.60
CA SER A 20 13.79 7.68 -12.52
C SER A 20 12.67 6.84 -13.15
N LEU A 21 12.99 5.66 -13.67
CA LEU A 21 12.00 4.74 -14.27
C LEU A 21 10.95 4.28 -13.27
N VAL A 22 11.36 3.99 -12.03
CA VAL A 22 10.41 3.63 -10.95
C VAL A 22 9.47 4.80 -10.66
N GLN A 23 9.97 6.03 -10.64
CA GLN A 23 9.14 7.21 -10.45
C GLN A 23 8.14 7.41 -11.59
N ASP A 24 8.54 7.15 -12.83
CA ASP A 24 7.67 7.24 -14.01
C ASP A 24 6.55 6.18 -13.97
N ASN A 25 6.88 4.94 -13.62
CA ASN A 25 5.88 3.88 -13.44
C ASN A 25 4.92 4.18 -12.28
N ILE A 26 5.40 4.81 -11.20
CA ILE A 26 4.52 5.28 -10.11
C ILE A 26 3.61 6.40 -10.60
N ALA A 27 4.12 7.34 -11.40
CA ALA A 27 3.31 8.43 -11.95
C ALA A 27 2.22 7.89 -12.89
N LEU A 28 2.56 6.91 -13.73
CA LEU A 28 1.61 6.24 -14.61
C LEU A 28 0.58 5.43 -13.83
N ALA A 29 1.01 4.62 -12.86
CA ALA A 29 0.11 3.88 -11.97
C ALA A 29 -0.81 4.83 -11.21
N LYS A 30 -0.33 6.00 -10.77
CA LYS A 30 -1.20 7.04 -10.18
C LYS A 30 -2.19 7.57 -11.20
N ALA A 31 -1.79 7.83 -12.44
CA ALA A 31 -2.69 8.31 -13.48
C ALA A 31 -3.79 7.30 -13.82
N GLU A 32 -3.49 6.00 -13.76
CA GLU A 32 -4.45 4.92 -14.02
C GLU A 32 -5.34 4.61 -12.80
N LEU A 33 -4.75 4.60 -11.60
CA LEU A 33 -5.47 4.29 -10.36
C LEU A 33 -6.25 5.47 -9.79
N ALA A 34 -5.82 6.71 -10.01
CA ALA A 34 -6.49 7.89 -9.44
C ALA A 34 -7.94 8.06 -9.94
N PRO A 35 -8.25 7.90 -11.24
CA PRO A 35 -9.63 7.91 -11.73
C PRO A 35 -10.46 6.81 -11.08
N SER A 36 -9.93 5.59 -10.99
CA SER A 36 -10.63 4.45 -10.39
C SER A 36 -10.88 4.66 -8.89
N ALA A 37 -9.88 5.19 -8.17
CA ALA A 37 -10.00 5.53 -6.75
C ALA A 37 -11.01 6.67 -6.52
N LYS A 38 -11.02 7.69 -7.37
CA LYS A 38 -12.00 8.78 -7.32
C LYS A 38 -13.41 8.27 -7.59
N ALA A 39 -13.60 7.45 -8.62
CA ALA A 39 -14.89 6.85 -8.93
C ALA A 39 -15.39 5.97 -7.79
N ALA A 40 -14.52 5.14 -7.20
CA ALA A 40 -14.84 4.34 -6.03
C ALA A 40 -15.18 5.21 -4.81
N GLY A 41 -14.45 6.31 -4.58
CA GLY A 41 -14.71 7.25 -3.49
C GLY A 41 -16.03 7.99 -3.64
N VAL A 42 -16.32 8.51 -4.85
CA VAL A 42 -17.60 9.17 -5.16
C VAL A 42 -18.75 8.18 -5.07
N GLY A 43 -18.61 6.99 -5.67
CA GLY A 43 -19.62 5.93 -5.61
C GLY A 43 -19.90 5.49 -4.17
N GLY A 44 -18.85 5.26 -3.37
CA GLY A 44 -18.97 4.93 -1.95
C GLY A 44 -19.62 6.05 -1.14
N GLY A 45 -19.26 7.30 -1.39
CA GLY A 45 -19.86 8.46 -0.74
C GLY A 45 -21.35 8.63 -1.10
N MET A 46 -21.71 8.51 -2.38
CA MET A 46 -23.10 8.56 -2.85
C MET A 46 -23.92 7.41 -2.28
N PHE A 47 -23.38 6.20 -2.23
CA PHE A 47 -24.06 5.06 -1.63
C PHE A 47 -24.27 5.25 -0.13
N GLY A 48 -23.28 5.79 0.58
CA GLY A 48 -23.42 6.17 1.99
C GLY A 48 -24.51 7.22 2.22
N ALA A 49 -24.53 8.28 1.41
CA ALA A 49 -25.57 9.31 1.46
C ALA A 49 -26.95 8.75 1.13
N ALA A 50 -27.06 7.90 0.11
CA ALA A 50 -28.30 7.21 -0.25
C ALA A 50 -28.79 6.32 0.89
N GLY A 51 -27.90 5.58 1.56
CA GLY A 51 -28.23 4.78 2.74
C GLY A 51 -28.77 5.63 3.89
N TYR A 52 -28.15 6.78 4.16
CA TYR A 52 -28.62 7.70 5.20
C TYR A 52 -30.00 8.31 4.88
N LEU A 53 -30.22 8.75 3.64
CA LEU A 53 -31.53 9.24 3.20
C LEU A 53 -32.58 8.13 3.23
N ALA A 54 -32.23 6.90 2.81
CA ALA A 54 -33.13 5.76 2.87
C ALA A 54 -33.53 5.41 4.31
N ALA A 55 -32.61 5.51 5.27
CA ALA A 55 -32.92 5.32 6.69
C ALA A 55 -33.92 6.37 7.21
N ASN A 56 -33.73 7.64 6.83
CA ASN A 56 -34.69 8.71 7.18
C ASN A 56 -36.05 8.51 6.52
N ALA A 57 -36.06 8.14 5.23
CA ALA A 57 -37.29 7.84 4.50
C ALA A 57 -38.03 6.64 5.11
N ALA A 58 -37.31 5.61 5.57
CA ALA A 58 -37.89 4.48 6.27
C ALA A 58 -38.57 4.90 7.59
N SER A 59 -38.00 5.82 8.36
CA SER A 59 -38.63 6.38 9.56
C SER A 59 -39.93 7.14 9.25
N LEU A 60 -39.93 7.93 8.16
CA LEU A 60 -41.13 8.63 7.71
C LEU A 60 -42.20 7.65 7.21
N LEU A 61 -41.81 6.61 6.46
CA LEU A 61 -42.70 5.55 6.03
C LEU A 61 -43.27 4.77 7.22
N PHE A 62 -42.47 4.48 8.24
CA PHE A 62 -42.93 3.84 9.47
C PHE A 62 -44.05 4.67 10.12
N LEU A 63 -43.83 5.99 10.27
CA LEU A 63 -44.82 6.89 10.85
C LEU A 63 -46.09 6.99 10.00
N ALA A 64 -45.94 7.26 8.70
CA ALA A 64 -47.06 7.41 7.77
C ALA A 64 -47.85 6.10 7.62
N GLY A 65 -47.15 4.97 7.47
CA GLY A 65 -47.74 3.65 7.36
C GLY A 65 -48.46 3.23 8.64
N GLY A 66 -47.86 3.47 9.81
CA GLY A 66 -48.48 3.19 11.10
C GLY A 66 -49.79 3.96 11.29
N LEU A 67 -49.80 5.26 10.97
CA LEU A 67 -51.01 6.08 11.00
C LEU A 67 -52.04 5.66 9.94
N GLY A 68 -51.60 5.29 8.73
CA GLY A 68 -52.47 4.81 7.66
C GLY A 68 -53.18 3.49 8.04
N LEU A 69 -52.41 2.52 8.55
CA LEU A 69 -52.92 1.25 9.06
C LEU A 69 -53.84 1.46 10.27
N ALA A 70 -53.51 2.40 11.16
CA ALA A 70 -54.38 2.75 12.27
C ALA A 70 -55.74 3.27 11.81
N LYS A 71 -55.78 4.14 10.80
CA LYS A 71 -57.03 4.65 10.21
C LYS A 71 -57.83 3.52 9.55
N LEU A 72 -57.14 2.59 8.90
CA LEU A 72 -57.77 1.40 8.32
C LEU A 72 -58.42 0.53 9.40
N PHE A 73 -57.68 0.20 10.47
CA PHE A 73 -58.22 -0.60 11.58
C PHE A 73 -59.37 0.09 12.32
N ALA A 74 -59.28 1.40 12.54
CA ALA A 74 -60.37 2.17 13.13
C ALA A 74 -61.66 2.09 12.28
N GLY A 75 -61.55 2.14 10.96
CA GLY A 75 -62.70 2.06 10.05
C GLY A 75 -63.26 0.65 9.83
N LEU A 76 -62.41 -0.39 9.89
CA LEU A 76 -62.85 -1.78 9.66
C LEU A 76 -63.37 -2.46 10.92
N LEU A 77 -62.82 -2.14 12.10
CA LEU A 77 -63.13 -2.81 13.36
C LEU A 77 -63.99 -1.95 14.29
N ASP A 78 -64.39 -0.74 13.88
CA ASP A 78 -65.06 0.27 14.73
C ASP A 78 -64.34 0.48 16.09
N TRP A 79 -63.03 0.32 16.09
CA TRP A 79 -62.21 0.46 17.28
C TRP A 79 -62.00 1.92 17.66
N SER A 80 -61.87 2.16 18.96
CA SER A 80 -61.45 3.47 19.46
C SER A 80 -60.04 3.80 18.94
N ALA A 81 -59.75 5.11 18.84
CA ALA A 81 -58.53 5.58 18.18
C ALA A 81 -57.25 5.02 18.80
N ILE A 82 -57.21 4.84 20.12
CA ILE A 82 -56.02 4.41 20.86
C ILE A 82 -55.57 2.98 20.49
N PRO A 83 -56.41 1.92 20.60
CA PRO A 83 -56.01 0.57 20.20
C PRO A 83 -55.73 0.43 18.70
N ALA A 84 -56.46 1.16 17.85
CA ALA A 84 -56.23 1.15 16.41
C ALA A 84 -54.85 1.73 16.05
N ILE A 85 -54.44 2.82 16.71
CA ILE A 85 -53.10 3.41 16.57
C ILE A 85 -52.02 2.40 16.99
N ALA A 86 -52.16 1.81 18.18
CA ALA A 86 -51.19 0.83 18.68
C ALA A 86 -50.99 -0.34 17.70
N LEU A 87 -52.09 -0.93 17.21
CA LEU A 87 -52.01 -2.06 16.27
C LEU A 87 -51.46 -1.64 14.90
N GLY A 88 -51.80 -0.43 14.43
CA GLY A 88 -51.28 0.12 13.17
C GLY A 88 -49.76 0.23 13.15
N PHE A 89 -49.16 0.77 14.21
CA PHE A 89 -47.72 0.87 14.36
C PHE A 89 -47.03 -0.50 14.49
N VAL A 90 -47.62 -1.44 15.23
CA VAL A 90 -47.08 -2.81 15.36
C VAL A 90 -47.10 -3.53 14.01
N ALA A 91 -48.22 -3.46 13.28
CA ALA A 91 -48.32 -4.06 11.95
C ALA A 91 -47.28 -3.47 10.98
N MET A 92 -47.12 -2.15 10.98
CA MET A 92 -46.10 -1.49 10.15
C MET A 92 -44.67 -1.90 10.54
N ALA A 93 -44.40 -2.05 11.84
CA ALA A 93 -43.10 -2.53 12.34
C ALA A 93 -42.75 -3.92 11.80
N ILE A 94 -43.72 -4.84 11.82
CA ILE A 94 -43.54 -6.20 11.31
C ILE A 94 -43.25 -6.17 9.80
N ILE A 95 -44.01 -5.38 9.03
CA ILE A 95 -43.81 -5.24 7.57
C ILE A 95 -42.39 -4.74 7.27
N LEU A 96 -41.95 -3.68 7.97
CA LEU A 96 -40.62 -3.12 7.75
C LEU A 96 -39.49 -4.04 8.23
N LEU A 97 -39.69 -4.81 9.30
CA LEU A 97 -38.72 -5.82 9.72
C LEU A 97 -38.58 -6.95 8.68
N LEU A 98 -39.67 -7.40 8.08
CA LEU A 98 -39.63 -8.39 7.00
C LEU A 98 -38.88 -7.84 5.78
N LEU A 99 -39.19 -6.61 5.36
CA LEU A 99 -38.48 -5.94 4.27
C LEU A 99 -36.99 -5.78 4.59
N ALA A 100 -36.65 -5.31 5.79
CA ALA A 100 -35.27 -5.15 6.23
C ALA A 100 -34.51 -6.48 6.25
N GLY A 101 -35.15 -7.56 6.71
CA GLY A 101 -34.60 -8.91 6.67
C GLY A 101 -34.27 -9.37 5.25
N ILE A 102 -35.19 -9.18 4.30
CA ILE A 102 -34.96 -9.52 2.88
C ILE A 102 -33.79 -8.69 2.31
N LEU A 103 -33.80 -7.37 2.52
CA LEU A 103 -32.72 -6.49 2.07
C LEU A 103 -31.37 -6.87 2.68
N ALA A 104 -31.33 -7.23 3.96
CA ALA A 104 -30.13 -7.66 4.64
C ALA A 104 -29.58 -8.96 4.04
N LEU A 105 -30.43 -9.96 3.77
CA LEU A 105 -30.02 -11.23 3.16
C LEU A 105 -29.49 -11.03 1.73
N VAL A 106 -30.19 -10.25 0.90
CA VAL A 106 -29.75 -9.91 -0.45
C VAL A 106 -28.44 -9.13 -0.42
N GLY A 107 -28.34 -8.13 0.47
CA GLY A 107 -27.13 -7.33 0.66
C GLY A 107 -25.93 -8.19 1.08
N LYS A 108 -26.13 -9.11 2.04
CA LYS A 108 -25.07 -10.03 2.48
C LYS A 108 -24.56 -10.89 1.33
N GLY A 109 -25.46 -11.47 0.53
CA GLY A 109 -25.10 -12.30 -0.60
C GLY A 109 -24.35 -11.55 -1.71
N LYS A 110 -24.62 -10.26 -1.91
CA LYS A 110 -23.88 -9.40 -2.84
C LYS A 110 -22.49 -9.04 -2.30
N MET A 111 -22.37 -8.78 -0.99
CA MET A 111 -21.08 -8.43 -0.38
C MET A 111 -20.12 -9.62 -0.28
N GLU A 112 -20.63 -10.82 -0.04
CA GLU A 112 -19.80 -12.04 -0.02
C GLU A 112 -19.15 -12.35 -1.38
N GLN A 113 -19.72 -11.86 -2.49
CA GLN A 113 -19.13 -11.99 -3.83
C GLN A 113 -17.93 -11.05 -4.04
N VAL A 114 -17.82 -9.98 -3.26
CA VAL A 114 -16.72 -9.01 -3.36
C VAL A 114 -15.63 -9.39 -2.36
N GLN A 115 -14.71 -10.25 -2.78
CA GLN A 115 -13.55 -10.62 -1.97
C GLN A 115 -12.39 -9.64 -2.21
N PRO A 116 -11.75 -9.12 -1.14
CA PRO A 116 -10.53 -8.34 -1.30
C PRO A 116 -9.44 -9.22 -1.94
N PRO A 117 -8.58 -8.67 -2.82
CA PRO A 117 -7.56 -9.45 -3.53
C PRO A 117 -6.38 -9.82 -2.60
N LYS A 118 -6.61 -10.80 -1.71
CA LYS A 118 -5.69 -11.22 -0.65
C LYS A 118 -4.35 -11.71 -1.20
N GLU A 119 -4.37 -12.51 -2.26
CA GLU A 119 -3.16 -13.05 -2.89
C GLU A 119 -2.32 -11.94 -3.53
N THR A 120 -2.94 -11.00 -4.25
CA THR A 120 -2.24 -9.85 -4.83
C THR A 120 -1.56 -8.99 -3.76
N ILE A 121 -2.22 -8.77 -2.61
CA ILE A 121 -1.64 -8.01 -1.49
C ILE A 121 -0.46 -8.78 -0.86
N LYS A 122 -0.58 -10.09 -0.70
CA LYS A 122 0.47 -10.95 -0.14
C LYS A 122 1.69 -10.99 -1.07
N GLU A 123 1.46 -11.20 -2.36
CA GLU A 123 2.51 -11.24 -3.37
C GLU A 123 3.23 -9.89 -3.48
N ALA A 124 2.49 -8.77 -3.49
CA ALA A 124 3.10 -7.43 -3.47
C ALA A 124 4.03 -7.22 -2.25
N LYS A 125 3.62 -7.69 -1.06
CA LYS A 125 4.45 -7.61 0.16
C LYS A 125 5.71 -8.47 0.05
N LEU A 126 5.59 -9.68 -0.47
CA LEU A 126 6.72 -10.59 -0.68
C LEU A 126 7.74 -10.00 -1.67
N THR A 127 7.26 -9.44 -2.77
CA THR A 127 8.10 -8.77 -3.77
C THR A 127 8.89 -7.63 -3.15
N VAL A 128 8.24 -6.74 -2.39
CA VAL A 128 8.93 -5.63 -1.69
C VAL A 128 9.96 -6.13 -0.68
N ALA A 129 9.65 -7.20 0.06
CA ALA A 129 10.59 -7.79 1.03
C ALA A 129 11.82 -8.39 0.33
N SER A 130 11.61 -9.12 -0.77
CA SER A 130 12.69 -9.73 -1.55
C SER A 130 13.62 -8.70 -2.20
N VAL A 131 13.05 -7.60 -2.71
CA VAL A 131 13.82 -6.48 -3.28
C VAL A 131 14.65 -5.78 -2.21
N LYS A 132 14.09 -5.54 -1.02
CA LYS A 132 14.86 -4.96 0.10
C LYS A 132 16.01 -5.88 0.54
N GLN A 133 15.76 -7.19 0.60
CA GLN A 133 16.78 -8.15 1.02
C GLN A 133 17.92 -8.27 0.01
N SER A 134 17.63 -8.26 -1.29
CA SER A 134 18.64 -8.31 -2.35
C SER A 134 19.47 -7.02 -2.41
N LEU A 135 18.85 -5.85 -2.25
CA LEU A 135 19.55 -4.57 -2.11
C LEU A 135 20.54 -4.58 -0.93
N ASN A 136 20.09 -4.98 0.25
CA ASN A 136 20.94 -5.01 1.44
C ASN A 136 22.10 -6.00 1.29
N ARG A 137 21.89 -7.16 0.65
CA ARG A 137 22.97 -8.11 0.36
C ARG A 137 24.00 -7.52 -0.60
N GLY A 138 23.56 -6.95 -1.73
CA GLY A 138 24.47 -6.35 -2.72
C GLY A 138 25.27 -5.18 -2.16
N LEU A 139 24.66 -4.33 -1.32
CA LEU A 139 25.37 -3.23 -0.66
C LEU A 139 26.46 -3.73 0.30
N ASN A 140 26.16 -4.77 1.09
CA ASN A 140 27.13 -5.36 2.01
C ASN A 140 28.30 -6.04 1.28
N GLU A 141 28.04 -6.72 0.16
CA GLU A 141 29.08 -7.35 -0.67
C GLU A 141 30.02 -6.30 -1.30
N VAL A 142 29.46 -5.23 -1.87
CA VAL A 142 30.26 -4.14 -2.45
C VAL A 142 31.10 -3.43 -1.40
N ASP A 143 30.56 -3.19 -0.20
CA ASP A 143 31.31 -2.56 0.89
C ASP A 143 32.46 -3.44 1.39
N ALA A 144 32.26 -4.77 1.43
CA ALA A 144 33.31 -5.72 1.74
C ALA A 144 34.43 -5.69 0.69
N GLU A 145 34.09 -5.72 -0.60
CA GLU A 145 35.08 -5.69 -1.68
C GLU A 145 35.83 -4.35 -1.77
N VAL A 146 35.14 -3.22 -1.56
CA VAL A 146 35.79 -1.90 -1.53
C VAL A 146 36.75 -1.78 -0.34
N ARG A 147 36.40 -2.34 0.82
CA ARG A 147 37.32 -2.40 1.98
C ARG A 147 38.54 -3.24 1.70
N ASP A 148 38.36 -4.41 1.09
CA ASP A 148 39.46 -5.32 0.76
C ASP A 148 40.42 -4.71 -0.27
N ARG A 149 39.89 -4.15 -1.37
CA ARG A 149 40.72 -3.43 -2.37
C ARG A 149 41.49 -2.26 -1.78
N LYS A 150 40.89 -1.52 -0.83
CA LYS A 150 41.60 -0.45 -0.11
C LYS A 150 42.72 -1.03 0.76
N GLY A 151 42.48 -2.14 1.47
CA GLY A 151 43.48 -2.84 2.26
C GLY A 151 44.66 -3.32 1.41
N LEU A 152 44.37 -3.96 0.28
CA LEU A 152 45.37 -4.39 -0.71
C LEU A 152 46.17 -3.22 -1.28
N ALA A 153 45.54 -2.08 -1.57
CA ALA A 153 46.23 -0.89 -2.05
C ALA A 153 47.18 -0.29 -1.00
N VAL A 154 46.78 -0.31 0.28
CA VAL A 154 47.61 0.14 1.41
C VAL A 154 48.78 -0.82 1.63
N ALA A 155 48.53 -2.13 1.64
CA ALA A 155 49.57 -3.15 1.80
C ALA A 155 50.60 -3.09 0.65
N LYS A 156 50.14 -2.89 -0.59
CA LYS A 156 51.00 -2.79 -1.77
C LYS A 156 51.86 -1.52 -1.77
N ARG A 157 51.37 -0.41 -1.19
CA ARG A 157 52.18 0.80 -0.95
C ARG A 157 53.24 0.55 0.13
N ALA A 158 52.85 -0.03 1.27
CA ALA A 158 53.79 -0.37 2.33
C ALA A 158 54.91 -1.32 1.86
N ALA A 159 54.57 -2.33 1.05
CA ALA A 159 55.57 -3.25 0.48
C ALA A 159 56.53 -2.55 -0.50
N LYS A 160 56.05 -1.57 -1.28
CA LYS A 160 56.88 -0.78 -2.18
C LYS A 160 57.86 0.11 -1.41
N ASP A 161 57.41 0.71 -0.31
CA ASP A 161 58.24 1.58 0.54
C ASP A 161 59.37 0.79 1.22
N LEU A 162 59.12 -0.49 1.57
CA LEU A 162 60.12 -1.42 2.11
C LEU A 162 61.17 -1.85 1.06
N ASP A 163 60.77 -2.00 -0.19
CA ASP A 163 61.67 -2.33 -1.30
C ASP A 163 62.58 -1.15 -1.68
N GLU A 164 62.03 0.07 -1.71
CA GLU A 164 62.80 1.31 -1.94
C GLU A 164 63.81 1.59 -0.82
N THR A 165 63.49 1.26 0.44
CA THR A 165 64.43 1.41 1.56
C THR A 165 65.54 0.33 1.57
N SER A 166 65.25 -0.90 1.14
CA SER A 166 66.24 -1.98 1.01
C SER A 166 67.27 -1.69 -0.10
N THR A 167 66.81 -1.20 -1.25
CA THR A 167 67.67 -0.82 -2.37
C THR A 167 68.57 0.39 -2.06
N TYR A 168 68.09 1.33 -1.25
CA TYR A 168 68.92 2.42 -0.70
C TYR A 168 70.08 1.91 0.17
N GLN A 169 69.83 0.94 1.06
CA GLN A 169 70.87 0.38 1.95
C GLN A 169 71.91 -0.45 1.18
N ALA A 170 71.49 -1.20 0.17
CA ALA A 170 72.38 -2.00 -0.68
C ALA A 170 73.30 -1.13 -1.57
N SER A 171 72.83 0.04 -2.02
CA SER A 171 73.64 1.01 -2.78
C SER A 171 74.65 1.75 -1.89
N SER A 172 74.30 2.04 -0.64
CA SER A 172 75.18 2.70 0.34
C SER A 172 76.38 1.81 0.73
N SER A 173 76.14 0.51 0.91
CA SER A 173 77.19 -0.48 1.24
C SER A 173 78.28 -0.63 0.17
N LYS A 174 77.93 -0.60 -1.13
CA LYS A 174 78.90 -0.72 -2.23
C LYS A 174 79.78 0.52 -2.43
N GLY A 175 79.39 1.68 -1.91
CA GLY A 175 80.18 2.91 -1.94
C GLY A 175 81.32 2.94 -0.91
N ALA A 176 81.17 2.23 0.21
CA ALA A 176 82.12 2.25 1.32
C ALA A 176 83.35 1.33 1.15
N THR A 177 83.35 0.45 0.14
CA THR A 177 84.45 -0.52 -0.10
C THR A 177 85.42 -0.10 -1.22
N ARG A 178 85.24 1.09 -1.80
CA ARG A 178 86.18 1.68 -2.79
C ARG A 178 86.94 2.85 -2.15
N VAL A 179 87.83 2.57 -1.20
CA VAL A 179 88.89 3.50 -0.77
C VAL A 179 90.13 2.70 -0.41
#